data_AF-A0A1G0JW37-F1
#
_entry.id   AF-A0A1G0JW37-F1
#
_cell.length_a   1.000
_cell.length_b   1.000
_cell.length_c   1.000
_cell.angle_alpha   90.00
_cell.angle_beta   90.00
_cell.angle_gamma   90.00
#
_symmetry.space_group_name_H-M   'P 1'
#
loop_
_entity.id
_entity.type
_entity.pdbx_description
1 polymer ?
#
loop_
_entity_poly.entity_id
_entity_poly.type
_entity_poly.pdbx_seq_one_letter_code
_entity_poly.pdbx_strand_id
1 'polypeptide(L)'
;MKRMVLLAVILLLGSFQPGLAAEQGPRLWLLRDLAKAPMDTLPLRDEHNRVLKTIESSQAVYLYAVFTGILEAAELSADMYLIEGKEPNALATIGKNGENILAINFAMLDLIDRDVHAAAAIIGHELAHLKLNHRDEAVEAIQRNQDSMITAASTKFSRDNEREADYLGMIWAIEAGYDPEGAIRIQEALYKLTRHGGMSVGSHPSSIERITVLKSLARRLQK
;
A
#
# COMPACT_ATOMS: atom_id res chain seq x y z
N MET A 1 -13.82 1.59 35.22
CA MET A 1 -13.01 2.79 34.93
C MET A 1 -11.80 2.35 34.11
N LYS A 2 -11.84 2.56 32.78
CA LYS A 2 -10.76 2.18 31.85
C LYS A 2 -9.60 3.18 32.00
N ARG A 3 -8.39 2.70 32.29
CA ARG A 3 -7.16 3.51 32.21
C ARG A 3 -6.64 3.44 30.77
N MET A 4 -6.72 4.57 30.07
CA MET A 4 -6.03 4.82 28.80
C MET A 4 -4.52 4.73 29.04
N VAL A 5 -3.84 3.86 28.31
CA VAL A 5 -2.37 3.89 28.18
C VAL A 5 -2.06 4.38 26.78
N LEU A 6 -1.66 5.63 26.69
CA LEU A 6 -1.15 6.29 25.49
C LEU A 6 0.27 5.78 25.27
N LEU A 7 0.48 4.88 24.31
CA LEU A 7 1.83 4.42 23.95
C LEU A 7 2.38 5.33 22.85
N ALA A 8 3.19 6.30 23.26
CA ALA A 8 4.02 7.09 22.36
C ALA A 8 5.14 6.20 21.79
N VAL A 9 5.22 6.12 20.46
CA VAL A 9 6.37 5.48 19.79
C VAL A 9 7.56 6.44 19.89
N ILE A 10 8.55 6.03 20.69
CA ILE A 10 9.85 6.68 20.81
C ILE A 10 10.68 6.34 19.58
N LEU A 11 10.96 7.34 18.74
CA LEU A 11 12.05 7.30 17.78
C LEU A 11 13.37 7.36 18.54
N LEU A 12 14.25 6.39 18.29
CA LEU A 12 15.61 6.35 18.83
C LEU A 12 16.38 7.60 18.41
N LEU A 13 16.54 8.54 19.35
CA LEU A 13 17.39 9.72 19.22
C LEU A 13 18.86 9.30 19.28
N GLY A 14 19.54 9.39 18.14
CA GLY A 14 20.97 9.57 18.09
C GLY A 14 21.37 10.86 18.81
N SER A 15 22.53 10.83 19.47
CA SER A 15 23.12 11.93 20.24
C SER A 15 23.07 13.27 19.50
N PHE A 16 22.50 14.26 20.19
CA PHE A 16 22.36 15.67 19.80
C PHE A 16 23.68 16.31 19.32
N GLN A 17 23.67 16.83 18.08
CA GLN A 17 24.44 18.01 17.70
C GLN A 17 23.47 19.07 17.17
N PRO A 18 23.58 20.35 17.58
CA PRO A 18 22.67 21.39 17.13
C PRO A 18 23.13 21.88 15.75
N GLY A 19 22.62 21.24 14.70
CA GLY A 19 22.62 21.76 13.34
C GLY A 19 21.18 21.90 12.88
N LEU A 20 20.75 23.12 12.57
CA LEU A 20 19.45 23.43 11.99
C LEU A 20 19.28 22.73 10.63
N ALA A 21 18.68 21.54 10.65
CA ALA A 21 18.03 20.95 9.49
C ALA A 21 16.83 20.16 10.02
N ALA A 22 15.62 20.65 9.75
CA ALA A 22 14.43 19.84 9.95
C ALA A 22 14.61 18.53 9.18
N GLU A 23 14.49 17.38 9.86
CA GLU A 23 14.45 16.08 9.20
C GLU A 23 13.33 16.10 8.15
N GLN A 24 13.70 16.24 6.88
CA GLN A 24 12.77 16.18 5.77
C GLN A 24 12.48 14.70 5.52
N GLY A 25 11.31 14.24 5.98
CA GLY A 25 10.80 12.92 5.60
C GLY A 25 10.68 12.78 4.07
N PRO A 26 10.57 11.54 3.55
CA PRO A 26 10.41 11.33 2.12
C PRO A 26 9.24 12.16 1.59
N ARG A 27 9.43 12.88 0.48
CA ARG A 27 8.35 13.65 -0.14
C ARG A 27 7.22 12.71 -0.52
N LEU A 28 6.04 13.02 -0.01
CA LEU A 28 4.80 12.31 -0.32
C LEU A 28 4.06 13.17 -1.36
N TRP A 29 3.77 12.61 -2.53
CA TRP A 29 2.96 13.31 -3.53
C TRP A 29 1.51 12.86 -3.42
N LEU A 30 0.66 13.76 -2.97
CA LEU A 30 -0.75 13.49 -2.77
C LEU A 30 -1.46 13.30 -4.12
N LEU A 31 -2.05 12.11 -4.31
CA LEU A 31 -2.58 11.68 -5.61
C LEU A 31 -3.68 12.60 -6.15
N ARG A 32 -4.56 13.13 -5.27
CA ARG A 32 -5.64 14.05 -5.70
C ARG A 32 -5.10 15.33 -6.34
N ASP A 33 -3.93 15.80 -5.92
CA ASP A 33 -3.32 17.02 -6.45
C ASP A 33 -2.65 16.72 -7.80
N LEU A 34 -1.99 15.57 -7.91
CA LEU A 34 -1.42 15.11 -9.19
C LEU A 34 -2.51 14.92 -10.25
N ALA A 35 -3.64 14.31 -9.90
CA ALA A 35 -4.75 14.09 -10.83
C ALA A 35 -5.43 15.39 -11.31
N LYS A 36 -5.28 16.49 -10.58
CA LYS A 36 -5.85 17.80 -10.92
C LYS A 36 -4.87 18.72 -11.64
N ALA A 37 -3.60 18.30 -11.79
CA ALA A 37 -2.58 19.15 -12.36
C ALA A 37 -2.86 19.43 -13.86
N PRO A 38 -2.76 20.70 -14.33
CA PRO A 38 -3.15 21.09 -15.69
C PRO A 38 -2.07 20.81 -16.75
N MET A 39 -1.18 19.85 -16.48
CA MET A 39 -0.03 19.52 -17.33
C MET A 39 -0.24 18.14 -17.94
N ASP A 40 0.39 17.83 -19.08
CA ASP A 40 0.35 16.46 -19.63
C ASP A 40 1.25 15.51 -18.87
N THR A 41 2.39 16.02 -18.38
CA THR A 41 3.37 15.25 -17.60
C THR A 41 3.73 15.97 -16.31
N LEU A 42 4.04 15.18 -15.27
CA LEU A 42 4.29 15.64 -13.91
C LEU A 42 5.67 15.19 -13.44
N PRO A 43 6.66 16.09 -13.41
CA PRO A 43 7.94 15.78 -12.80
C PRO A 43 7.80 15.78 -11.27
N LEU A 44 7.94 14.60 -10.67
CA LEU A 44 8.02 14.39 -9.22
C LEU A 44 9.45 14.68 -8.77
N ARG A 45 9.62 15.68 -7.90
CA ARG A 45 10.92 16.27 -7.57
C ARG A 45 11.25 16.19 -6.09
N ASP A 46 12.53 16.05 -5.77
CA ASP A 46 13.06 16.10 -4.41
C ASP A 46 13.24 17.54 -3.88
N GLU A 47 13.68 17.66 -2.63
CA GLU A 47 13.96 18.92 -1.92
C GLU A 47 14.96 19.85 -2.61
N HIS A 48 15.84 19.27 -3.43
CA HIS A 48 16.83 19.99 -4.23
C HIS A 48 16.31 20.29 -5.65
N ASN A 49 15.00 20.14 -5.89
CA ASN A 49 14.33 20.33 -7.18
C ASN A 49 14.81 19.37 -8.29
N ARG A 50 15.49 18.28 -7.94
CA ARG A 50 15.91 17.24 -8.88
C ARG A 50 14.71 16.36 -9.23
N VAL A 51 14.56 16.02 -10.51
CA VAL A 51 13.50 15.11 -10.97
C VAL A 51 13.85 13.69 -10.55
N LEU A 52 13.00 13.07 -9.73
CA LEU A 52 13.11 11.68 -9.33
C LEU A 52 12.38 10.77 -10.32
N LYS A 53 11.19 11.20 -10.77
CA LYS A 53 10.37 10.50 -11.75
C LYS A 53 9.49 11.49 -12.50
N THR A 54 9.17 11.20 -13.76
CA THR A 54 8.11 11.89 -14.50
C THR A 54 6.99 10.90 -14.75
N ILE A 55 5.74 11.29 -14.48
CA ILE A 55 4.55 10.49 -14.78
C ILE A 55 3.65 11.23 -15.78
N GLU A 56 2.85 10.49 -16.54
CA GLU A 56 1.76 11.06 -17.32
C GLU A 56 0.62 11.48 -16.37
N SER A 57 0.05 12.66 -16.56
CA SER A 57 -1.09 13.11 -15.75
C SER A 57 -2.29 12.19 -15.91
N SER A 58 -2.47 11.59 -17.08
CA SER A 58 -3.52 10.58 -17.30
C SER A 58 -3.35 9.36 -16.38
N GLN A 59 -2.11 8.97 -16.06
CA GLN A 59 -1.85 7.86 -15.13
C GLN A 59 -2.32 8.23 -13.72
N ALA A 60 -2.05 9.45 -13.27
CA ALA A 60 -2.54 9.96 -11.99
C ALA A 60 -4.08 10.04 -11.97
N VAL A 61 -4.70 10.49 -13.06
CA VAL A 61 -6.18 10.55 -13.21
C VAL A 61 -6.81 9.16 -13.12
N TYR A 62 -6.31 8.18 -13.87
CA TYR A 62 -6.85 6.82 -13.83
C TYR A 62 -6.67 6.17 -12.46
N LEU A 63 -5.49 6.31 -11.86
CA LEU A 63 -5.23 5.79 -10.53
C LEU A 63 -6.11 6.45 -9.48
N TYR A 64 -6.34 7.77 -9.59
CA TYR A 64 -7.24 8.49 -8.68
C TYR A 64 -8.69 8.04 -8.82
N ALA A 65 -9.17 7.85 -10.06
CA ALA A 65 -10.52 7.34 -10.32
C ALA A 65 -10.72 5.93 -9.72
N VAL A 66 -9.75 5.03 -9.91
CA VAL A 66 -9.75 3.70 -9.27
C VAL A 66 -9.78 3.82 -7.76
N PHE A 67 -8.89 4.64 -7.18
CA PHE A 67 -8.82 4.85 -5.75
C PHE A 67 -10.16 5.32 -5.17
N THR A 68 -10.82 6.30 -5.79
CA THR A 68 -12.13 6.79 -5.34
C THR A 68 -13.24 5.74 -5.46
N GLY A 69 -13.25 4.95 -6.54
CA GLY A 69 -14.24 3.88 -6.72
C GLY A 69 -14.11 2.79 -5.67
N ILE A 70 -12.88 2.40 -5.31
CA ILE A 70 -12.66 1.42 -4.25
C ILE A 70 -12.99 1.99 -2.87
N LEU A 71 -12.70 3.26 -2.59
CA LEU A 71 -13.11 3.90 -1.34
C LEU A 71 -14.63 3.89 -1.15
N GLU A 72 -15.38 4.14 -2.23
CA GLU A 72 -16.84 4.08 -2.23
C GLU A 72 -17.34 2.66 -1.93
N ALA A 73 -16.84 1.66 -2.65
CA ALA A 73 -17.20 0.25 -2.41
C ALA A 73 -16.82 -0.22 -0.99
N ALA A 74 -15.68 0.25 -0.46
CA ALA A 74 -15.21 -0.11 0.88
C ALA A 74 -15.91 0.66 2.02
N GLU A 75 -16.69 1.68 1.70
CA GLU A 75 -17.23 2.66 2.67
C GLU A 75 -16.12 3.21 3.58
N LEU A 76 -15.01 3.63 2.98
CA LEU A 76 -13.85 4.18 3.67
C LEU A 76 -13.52 5.59 3.19
N SER A 77 -12.79 6.33 4.01
CA SER A 77 -12.12 7.57 3.62
C SER A 77 -10.63 7.40 3.85
N ALA A 78 -9.81 7.75 2.87
CA ALA A 78 -8.35 7.74 2.98
C ALA A 78 -7.72 8.75 2.01
N ASP A 79 -6.48 9.16 2.30
CA ASP A 79 -5.63 9.90 1.37
C ASP A 79 -4.59 8.96 0.76
N MET A 80 -4.39 9.07 -0.56
CA MET A 80 -3.40 8.28 -1.29
C MET A 80 -2.18 9.11 -1.69
N TYR A 81 -0.99 8.57 -1.47
CA TYR A 81 0.27 9.21 -1.79
C TYR A 81 1.13 8.34 -2.72
N LEU A 82 1.85 9.00 -3.63
CA LEU A 82 3.02 8.39 -4.26
C LEU A 82 4.25 8.65 -3.39
N ILE A 83 5.13 7.66 -3.32
CA ILE A 83 6.40 7.74 -2.60
C ILE A 83 7.56 7.22 -3.45
N GLU A 84 8.79 7.60 -3.11
CA GLU A 84 9.96 7.02 -3.76
C GLU A 84 10.13 5.54 -3.37
N GLY A 85 10.53 4.73 -4.33
CA GLY A 85 10.94 3.34 -4.07
C GLY A 85 11.30 2.62 -5.36
N LYS A 86 12.39 1.85 -5.30
CA LYS A 86 12.96 1.12 -6.46
C LYS A 86 12.44 -0.31 -6.59
N GLU A 87 11.86 -0.86 -5.53
CA GLU A 87 11.25 -2.18 -5.49
C GLU A 87 9.74 -2.03 -5.31
N PRO A 88 8.88 -2.70 -6.08
CA PRO A 88 7.44 -2.51 -5.98
C PRO A 88 6.91 -2.72 -4.56
N ASN A 89 6.29 -1.69 -4.00
CA ASN A 89 5.64 -1.76 -2.70
C ASN A 89 4.40 -0.86 -2.63
N ALA A 90 3.44 -1.31 -1.82
CA ALA A 90 2.27 -0.56 -1.39
C ALA A 90 2.11 -0.75 0.11
N LEU A 91 1.48 0.22 0.78
CA LEU A 91 1.14 0.10 2.19
C LEU A 91 -0.11 0.92 2.50
N ALA A 92 -0.88 0.46 3.49
CA ALA A 92 -1.86 1.28 4.18
C ALA A 92 -1.53 1.43 5.68
N THR A 93 -1.81 2.61 6.22
CA THR A 93 -1.55 2.96 7.61
C THR A 93 -2.54 4.02 8.11
N ILE A 94 -2.48 4.31 9.41
CA ILE A 94 -3.23 5.40 10.04
C ILE A 94 -2.23 6.53 10.34
N GLY A 95 -2.54 7.72 9.86
CA GLY A 95 -1.79 8.95 10.08
C GLY A 95 -1.89 9.45 11.52
N LYS A 96 -1.14 10.51 11.84
CA LYS A 96 -1.02 11.01 13.22
C LYS A 96 -2.34 11.57 13.77
N ASN A 97 -3.24 12.00 12.90
CA ASN A 97 -4.54 12.57 13.28
C ASN A 97 -5.68 11.56 13.14
N GLY A 98 -5.37 10.28 12.91
CA GLY A 98 -6.37 9.21 12.75
C GLY A 98 -6.89 9.04 11.32
N GLU A 99 -6.35 9.77 10.36
CA GLU A 99 -6.71 9.63 8.95
C GLU A 99 -6.13 8.36 8.34
N ASN A 100 -6.89 7.64 7.52
CA ASN A 100 -6.35 6.51 6.76
C ASN A 100 -5.46 7.03 5.63
N ILE A 101 -4.32 6.38 5.44
CA ILE A 101 -3.33 6.72 4.44
C ILE A 101 -3.00 5.46 3.65
N LEU A 102 -3.02 5.57 2.33
CA LEU A 102 -2.49 4.57 1.41
C LEU A 102 -1.29 5.17 0.68
N ALA A 103 -0.20 4.43 0.55
CA ALA A 103 0.93 4.85 -0.25
C ALA A 103 1.35 3.74 -1.22
N ILE A 104 1.64 4.12 -2.47
CA ILE A 104 2.32 3.25 -3.43
C ILE A 104 3.62 3.92 -3.86
N ASN A 105 4.65 3.11 -4.09
CA ASN A 105 5.91 3.66 -4.57
C ASN A 105 6.03 3.68 -6.09
N PHE A 106 7.04 4.38 -6.59
CA PHE A 106 7.29 4.53 -8.02
C PHE A 106 7.44 3.21 -8.77
N ALA A 107 8.14 2.24 -8.20
CA ALA A 107 8.29 0.92 -8.82
C ALA A 107 6.95 0.15 -8.89
N MET A 108 6.07 0.30 -7.89
CA MET A 108 4.72 -0.27 -7.94
C MET A 108 3.86 0.43 -8.99
N LEU A 109 3.94 1.76 -9.07
CA LEU A 109 3.26 2.53 -10.11
C LEU A 109 3.67 2.07 -11.52
N ASP A 110 4.96 1.79 -11.73
CA ASP A 110 5.48 1.27 -12.99
C ASP A 110 5.05 -0.17 -13.27
N LEU A 111 4.91 -1.00 -12.22
CA LEU A 111 4.43 -2.37 -12.35
C LEU A 111 2.95 -2.44 -12.73
N ILE A 112 2.13 -1.54 -12.16
CA ILE A 112 0.71 -1.40 -12.47
C ILE A 112 0.53 -0.78 -13.87
N ASP A 113 1.37 0.21 -14.20
CA ASP A 113 1.31 0.99 -15.43
C ASP A 113 -0.09 1.57 -15.70
N ARG A 114 -0.84 1.00 -16.65
CA ARG A 114 -2.20 1.39 -17.06
C ARG A 114 -3.25 0.32 -16.75
N ASP A 115 -2.88 -0.76 -16.07
CA ASP A 115 -3.81 -1.81 -15.69
C ASP A 115 -4.66 -1.36 -14.49
N VAL A 116 -5.78 -0.70 -14.79
CA VAL A 116 -6.74 -0.20 -13.79
C VAL A 116 -7.32 -1.32 -12.92
N HIS A 117 -7.36 -2.55 -13.42
CA HIS A 117 -7.87 -3.70 -12.66
C HIS A 117 -6.83 -4.20 -11.66
N ALA A 118 -5.54 -4.23 -12.05
CA ALA A 118 -4.44 -4.49 -11.12
C ALA A 118 -4.34 -3.39 -10.06
N ALA A 119 -4.52 -2.12 -10.45
CA ALA A 119 -4.58 -1.00 -9.52
C ALA A 119 -5.70 -1.18 -8.49
N ALA A 120 -6.91 -1.53 -8.96
CA ALA A 120 -8.07 -1.77 -8.11
C ALA A 120 -7.81 -2.89 -7.10
N ALA A 121 -7.18 -3.98 -7.54
CA ALA A 121 -6.85 -5.10 -6.68
C ALA A 121 -5.84 -4.72 -5.57
N ILE A 122 -4.76 -4.01 -5.90
CA ILE A 122 -3.80 -3.55 -4.89
C ILE A 122 -4.47 -2.57 -3.93
N ILE A 123 -5.20 -1.58 -4.44
CA ILE A 123 -5.85 -0.57 -3.59
C ILE A 123 -6.86 -1.23 -2.65
N GLY A 124 -7.69 -2.14 -3.17
CA GLY A 124 -8.65 -2.89 -2.37
C GLY A 124 -7.98 -3.74 -1.29
N HIS A 125 -6.88 -4.42 -1.63
CA HIS A 125 -6.09 -5.21 -0.68
C HIS A 125 -5.55 -4.36 0.48
N GLU A 126 -4.90 -3.23 0.16
CA GLU A 126 -4.35 -2.33 1.18
C GLU A 126 -5.43 -1.72 2.08
N LEU A 127 -6.56 -1.31 1.49
CA LEU A 127 -7.70 -0.80 2.27
C LEU A 127 -8.37 -1.88 3.13
N ALA A 128 -8.31 -3.15 2.71
CA ALA A 128 -8.84 -4.26 3.49
C ALA A 128 -8.04 -4.48 4.77
N HIS A 129 -6.71 -4.32 4.73
CA HIS A 129 -5.88 -4.33 5.93
C HIS A 129 -6.30 -3.25 6.95
N LEU A 130 -6.71 -2.07 6.48
CA LEU A 130 -7.25 -1.02 7.35
C LEU A 130 -8.62 -1.39 7.91
N LYS A 131 -9.56 -1.82 7.05
CA LYS A 131 -10.93 -2.16 7.45
C LYS A 131 -10.97 -3.28 8.49
N LEU A 132 -10.07 -4.26 8.36
CA LEU A 132 -9.98 -5.42 9.22
C LEU A 132 -9.02 -5.22 10.41
N ASN A 133 -8.42 -4.04 10.57
CA ASN A 133 -7.47 -3.71 11.64
C ASN A 133 -6.29 -4.69 11.77
N HIS A 134 -5.87 -5.32 10.66
CA HIS A 134 -4.80 -6.31 10.64
C HIS A 134 -3.48 -5.79 11.23
N ARG A 135 -3.24 -4.47 11.18
CA ARG A 135 -2.03 -3.84 11.73
C ARG A 135 -2.03 -3.89 13.26
N ASP A 136 -3.17 -3.62 13.88
CA ASP A 136 -3.30 -3.65 15.34
C ASP A 136 -3.12 -5.07 15.85
N GLU A 137 -3.67 -6.06 15.14
CA GLU A 137 -3.44 -7.48 15.42
C GLU A 137 -1.96 -7.87 15.34
N ALA A 138 -1.24 -7.39 14.32
CA ALA A 138 0.19 -7.63 14.16
C ALA A 138 1.00 -7.02 15.32
N VAL A 139 0.67 -5.79 15.75
CA VAL A 139 1.31 -5.13 16.89
C VAL A 139 1.00 -5.87 18.20
N GLU A 140 -0.25 -6.26 18.43
CA GLU A 140 -0.65 -7.03 19.61
C GLU A 140 0.00 -8.41 19.65
N ALA A 141 0.18 -9.08 18.51
CA ALA A 141 0.86 -10.36 18.42
C ALA A 141 2.36 -10.25 18.77
N ILE A 142 3.01 -9.16 18.37
CA ILE A 142 4.40 -8.86 18.78
C ILE A 142 4.45 -8.58 20.29
N GLN A 143 3.53 -7.78 20.82
CA GLN A 143 3.52 -7.39 22.22
C GLN A 143 3.22 -8.55 23.17
N ARG A 144 2.42 -9.53 22.74
CA ARG A 144 2.11 -10.76 23.49
C ARG A 144 3.30 -11.73 23.59
N ASN A 145 4.24 -11.68 22.65
CA ASN A 145 5.40 -12.57 22.60
C ASN A 145 6.67 -11.83 23.03
N GLN A 146 6.79 -11.49 24.32
CA GLN A 146 7.91 -10.72 24.89
C GLN A 146 9.28 -11.43 24.86
N ASP A 147 9.37 -12.68 24.42
CA ASP A 147 10.63 -13.43 24.33
C ASP A 147 11.17 -13.46 22.90
N SER A 148 12.38 -12.93 22.74
CA SER A 148 13.36 -13.08 21.63
C SER A 148 13.41 -11.94 20.61
N MET A 149 14.47 -11.11 20.75
CA MET A 149 15.45 -10.72 19.71
C MET A 149 15.03 -10.59 18.22
N ILE A 150 13.78 -10.29 17.89
CA ILE A 150 13.33 -9.93 16.54
C ILE A 150 13.01 -8.43 16.57
N THR A 151 14.06 -7.62 16.67
CA THR A 151 13.94 -6.16 16.54
C THR A 151 14.22 -5.81 15.07
N ALA A 152 13.24 -5.15 14.43
CA ALA A 152 13.31 -4.43 13.16
C ALA A 152 13.20 -5.20 11.81
N ALA A 153 13.03 -6.52 11.78
CA ALA A 153 12.83 -7.26 10.53
C ALA A 153 11.37 -7.68 10.31
N SER A 154 10.58 -6.78 9.72
CA SER A 154 9.26 -7.00 9.09
C SER A 154 8.07 -7.34 10.01
N THR A 155 7.18 -6.36 10.16
CA THR A 155 5.77 -6.53 10.55
C THR A 155 5.02 -7.26 9.43
N LYS A 156 5.33 -8.54 9.20
CA LYS A 156 4.64 -9.37 8.21
C LYS A 156 3.25 -9.71 8.73
N PHE A 157 2.24 -9.49 7.90
CA PHE A 157 0.90 -9.95 8.17
C PHE A 157 0.83 -11.48 8.17
N SER A 158 -0.11 -12.02 8.94
CA SER A 158 -0.32 -13.46 8.96
C SER A 158 -0.85 -13.94 7.60
N ARG A 159 -0.70 -15.24 7.30
CA ARG A 159 -1.25 -15.81 6.06
C ARG A 159 -2.77 -15.70 6.01
N ASP A 160 -3.45 -15.67 7.15
CA ASP A 160 -4.89 -15.46 7.22
C ASP A 160 -5.25 -14.01 6.87
N ASN A 161 -4.54 -13.03 7.44
CA ASN A 161 -4.73 -11.61 7.16
C ASN A 161 -4.55 -11.31 5.66
N GLU A 162 -3.55 -11.93 5.01
CA GLU A 162 -3.35 -11.80 3.56
C GLU A 162 -4.52 -12.38 2.74
N ARG A 163 -5.07 -13.53 3.16
CA ARG A 163 -6.21 -14.17 2.49
C ARG A 163 -7.49 -13.36 2.66
N GLU A 164 -7.71 -12.80 3.85
CA GLU A 164 -8.85 -11.95 4.14
C GLU A 164 -8.78 -10.64 3.34
N ALA A 165 -7.59 -10.03 3.26
CA ALA A 165 -7.36 -8.84 2.45
C ALA A 165 -7.50 -9.12 0.94
N ASP A 166 -6.99 -10.26 0.45
CA ASP A 166 -7.21 -10.72 -0.93
C ASP A 166 -8.69 -10.91 -1.27
N TYR A 167 -9.42 -11.55 -0.36
CA TYR A 167 -10.85 -11.81 -0.54
C TYR A 167 -11.64 -10.51 -0.61
N LEU A 168 -11.50 -9.65 0.41
CA LEU A 168 -12.26 -8.41 0.52
C LEU A 168 -11.86 -7.40 -0.55
N GLY A 169 -10.56 -7.28 -0.84
CA GLY A 169 -10.06 -6.43 -1.92
C GLY A 169 -10.60 -6.82 -3.29
N MET A 170 -10.74 -8.12 -3.59
CA MET A 170 -11.35 -8.59 -4.84
C MET A 170 -12.86 -8.28 -4.89
N ILE A 171 -13.58 -8.43 -3.78
CA ILE A 171 -15.01 -8.08 -3.70
C ILE A 171 -15.20 -6.60 -4.05
N TRP A 172 -14.46 -5.70 -3.41
CA TRP A 172 -14.57 -4.27 -3.69
C TRP A 172 -14.13 -3.89 -5.10
N ALA A 173 -13.12 -4.57 -5.65
CA ALA A 173 -12.74 -4.38 -7.05
C ALA A 173 -13.91 -4.70 -7.99
N ILE A 174 -14.61 -5.82 -7.77
CA ILE A 174 -15.78 -6.21 -8.58
C ILE A 174 -16.95 -5.24 -8.37
N GLU A 175 -17.25 -4.86 -7.12
CA GLU A 175 -18.33 -3.92 -6.79
C GLU A 175 -18.08 -2.55 -7.43
N ALA A 176 -16.83 -2.10 -7.51
CA ALA A 176 -16.42 -0.89 -8.21
C ALA A 176 -16.31 -1.07 -9.75
N GLY A 177 -16.67 -2.25 -10.29
CA GLY A 177 -16.74 -2.51 -11.73
C GLY A 177 -15.43 -2.96 -12.39
N TYR A 178 -14.43 -3.37 -11.63
CA TYR A 178 -13.14 -3.86 -12.14
C TYR A 178 -13.12 -5.39 -12.31
N ASP A 179 -12.37 -5.85 -13.31
CA ASP A 179 -12.14 -7.26 -13.58
C ASP A 179 -11.29 -7.92 -12.47
N PRO A 180 -11.79 -8.98 -11.80
CA PRO A 180 -11.03 -9.68 -10.76
C PRO A 180 -9.75 -10.35 -11.27
N GLU A 181 -9.60 -10.57 -12.57
CA GLU A 181 -8.34 -11.04 -13.15
C GLU A 181 -7.17 -10.05 -12.94
N GLY A 182 -7.46 -8.77 -12.65
CA GLY A 182 -6.44 -7.79 -12.23
C GLY A 182 -5.65 -8.24 -10.99
N ALA A 183 -6.33 -8.82 -10.00
CA ALA A 183 -5.70 -9.34 -8.78
C ALA A 183 -4.76 -10.52 -9.07
N ILE A 184 -5.11 -11.35 -10.05
CA ILE A 184 -4.31 -12.50 -10.46
C ILE A 184 -3.07 -12.02 -11.21
N ARG A 185 -3.23 -11.11 -12.18
CA ARG A 185 -2.12 -10.57 -12.98
C ARG A 185 -1.06 -9.91 -12.11
N ILE A 186 -1.47 -9.08 -11.15
CA ILE A 186 -0.53 -8.35 -10.30
C ILE A 186 0.19 -9.27 -9.32
N GLN A 187 -0.50 -10.25 -8.75
CA GLN A 187 0.14 -11.26 -7.89
C GLN A 187 1.13 -12.13 -8.68
N GLU A 188 0.79 -12.54 -9.91
CA GLU A 188 1.74 -13.27 -10.77
C GLU A 188 2.97 -12.42 -11.13
N ALA A 189 2.78 -11.11 -11.38
CA ALA A 189 3.89 -10.19 -11.65
C ALA A 189 4.82 -10.05 -10.43
N LEU A 190 4.27 -9.82 -9.24
CA LEU A 190 5.03 -9.76 -7.98
C LEU A 190 5.74 -11.09 -7.67
N TYR A 191 5.08 -12.22 -7.90
CA TYR A 191 5.68 -13.55 -7.73
C TYR A 191 6.86 -13.80 -8.68
N LYS A 192 6.79 -13.32 -9.93
CA LYS A 192 7.91 -13.43 -10.88
C LYS A 192 9.12 -12.62 -10.41
N LEU A 193 8.89 -11.41 -9.88
CA LEU A 193 9.94 -10.52 -9.37
C LEU A 193 10.66 -11.10 -8.14
N THR A 194 9.94 -11.68 -7.18
CA THR A 194 10.57 -12.35 -6.02
C THR A 194 11.48 -13.51 -6.44
N ARG A 195 11.05 -14.32 -7.41
CA ARG A 195 11.81 -15.52 -7.84
C ARG A 195 13.07 -15.24 -8.63
N HIS A 196 13.08 -14.20 -9.45
CA HIS A 196 14.18 -13.93 -10.39
C HIS A 196 15.11 -12.80 -9.94
N GLY A 197 14.68 -11.95 -9.00
CA GLY A 197 15.44 -10.77 -8.57
C GLY A 197 16.09 -10.84 -7.19
N GLY A 198 15.85 -11.89 -6.39
CA GLY A 198 16.26 -11.91 -4.97
C GLY A 198 15.63 -10.77 -4.14
N MET A 199 14.61 -10.14 -4.69
CA MET A 199 13.98 -8.91 -4.20
C MET A 199 13.01 -9.23 -3.07
N SER A 200 13.12 -8.51 -1.96
CA SER A 200 12.15 -8.62 -0.87
C SER A 200 10.89 -7.85 -1.25
N VAL A 201 9.95 -8.50 -1.94
CA VAL A 201 8.68 -7.87 -2.30
C VAL A 201 7.88 -7.58 -1.04
N GLY A 202 7.88 -6.29 -0.66
CA GLY A 202 7.01 -5.64 0.30
C GLY A 202 6.86 -6.28 1.68
N SER A 203 5.96 -5.73 2.50
CA SER A 203 5.47 -6.38 3.73
C SER A 203 4.58 -7.60 3.46
N HIS A 204 4.11 -7.76 2.21
CA HIS A 204 3.08 -8.71 1.78
C HIS A 204 3.61 -9.65 0.69
N PRO A 205 4.26 -10.77 1.02
CA PRO A 205 4.84 -11.65 0.01
C PRO A 205 3.75 -12.34 -0.83
N SER A 206 3.92 -12.31 -2.17
CA SER A 206 3.10 -13.10 -3.10
C SER A 206 3.43 -14.60 -3.02
N SER A 207 2.46 -15.47 -3.33
CA SER A 207 2.65 -16.93 -3.32
C SER A 207 1.78 -17.66 -4.33
N ILE A 208 2.21 -18.87 -4.73
CA ILE A 208 1.39 -19.77 -5.59
C ILE A 208 0.04 -20.06 -4.95
N GLU A 209 0.00 -20.19 -3.61
CA GLU A 209 -1.24 -20.42 -2.88
C GLU A 209 -2.22 -19.25 -3.06
N ARG A 210 -1.78 -18.01 -2.78
CA ARG A 210 -2.61 -16.81 -2.99
C ARG A 210 -3.11 -16.69 -4.41
N ILE A 211 -2.24 -16.89 -5.41
CA ILE A 211 -2.62 -16.89 -6.84
C ILE A 211 -3.70 -17.95 -7.12
N THR A 212 -3.56 -19.15 -6.55
CA THR A 212 -4.53 -20.25 -6.76
C THR A 212 -5.88 -19.96 -6.12
N VAL A 213 -5.87 -19.35 -4.92
CA VAL A 213 -7.08 -18.92 -4.21
C VAL A 213 -7.78 -17.82 -4.99
N LEU A 214 -7.07 -16.78 -5.43
CA LEU A 214 -7.61 -15.67 -6.23
C LEU A 214 -8.22 -16.18 -7.55
N LYS A 215 -7.54 -17.09 -8.25
CA LYS A 215 -8.10 -17.77 -9.45
C LYS A 215 -9.41 -18.49 -9.16
N SER A 216 -9.51 -19.11 -8.00
CA SER A 216 -10.72 -19.82 -7.59
C SER A 216 -11.84 -18.86 -7.17
N LEU A 217 -11.49 -17.75 -6.55
CA LEU A 217 -12.42 -16.70 -6.15
C LEU A 217 -12.99 -15.96 -7.37
N ALA A 218 -12.14 -15.52 -8.30
CA ALA A 218 -12.55 -14.87 -9.55
C ALA A 218 -13.60 -15.70 -10.31
N ARG A 219 -13.32 -17.00 -10.51
CA ARG A 219 -14.27 -17.95 -11.14
C ARG A 219 -15.60 -18.12 -10.40
N ARG A 220 -15.64 -17.88 -9.09
CA ARG A 220 -16.87 -17.98 -8.30
C ARG A 220 -17.71 -16.71 -8.38
N LEU A 221 -17.06 -15.55 -8.46
CA LEU A 221 -17.72 -14.25 -8.46
C LEU A 221 -18.16 -13.78 -9.86
N GLN A 222 -17.57 -14.34 -10.92
CA GLN A 222 -17.95 -14.07 -12.32
C GLN A 222 -19.07 -14.97 -12.86
N LYS A 223 -19.75 -15.76 -12.02
CA LYS A 223 -20.88 -16.61 -12.40
C LYS A 223 -22.21 -15.94 -12.08
#